data_AF-A0A2V5IIG4-F1
#
_entry.id   AF-A0A2V5IIG4-F1
#
_cell.length_a   1.000
_cell.length_b   1.000
_cell.length_c   1.000
_cell.angle_alpha   90.00
_cell.angle_beta   90.00
_cell.angle_gamma   90.00
#
_symmetry.space_group_name_H-M   'P 1'
#
loop_
_entity.id
_entity.type
_entity.pdbx_description
1 polymer ?
#
loop_
_entity_poly.entity_id
_entity_poly.type
_entity_poly.pdbx_seq_one_letter_code
_entity_poly.pdbx_strand_id
1 'polypeptide(L)'
;MPKDKESKVSFNLKTPKGTKDWSGSDALLRDRIFSTIADVFKRHGGTALDTPVFELREILAGKYGEDSKLIYDLQDQGGEICSLRYDLTVPFARWLAMNPDVRSMKRYHIAKVYRRDQPAVSKGRMREFYQCDFDIAGTFDPMVPDAEILRIVTEVFEELGWKGRYNIKINHRKILDGLFEVCGVPADKIRPISSAVDKLDKMPWEDVRKEMVDEKGLDGAVADRIWSYAQKKGGRELLDGLLADETLTANPNAKAGLDDMALLMDYLEAFGVLDRISFDLSLARGLDYYTGVIYEVVTEGSAPAVQKGSAEAQAVQKKGKKDKAKTLEDDDRSNDPTLGVGSVAAGGRYDNLVGMFLPKAQIPCVGVSFGVDRIFSITKARIEREKSAEALRSSEVDAYVMAFGGKGFTGMLKERMTVCQSLWNAGVKAEFSYKVKPKLPQQFKAAEQVGVPFAVILGEDELAAGKVRIKEMGLEDGHPEKEGVLVDLAALPAEIKTRVANKRGGHNVQEITEQLEATKVEA
;
A
#
# COMPACT_ATOMS: atom_id res chain seq x y z
N MET A 1 49.09 39.35 4.17
CA MET A 1 48.25 38.14 4.00
C MET A 1 46.80 38.56 4.10
N PRO A 2 46.01 38.51 3.02
CA PRO A 2 44.58 38.72 3.11
C PRO A 2 43.98 37.52 3.88
N LYS A 3 43.18 37.81 4.90
CA LYS A 3 42.36 36.81 5.58
C LYS A 3 41.32 36.30 4.58
N ASP A 4 41.49 35.08 4.09
CA ASP A 4 40.42 34.38 3.39
C ASP A 4 39.22 34.31 4.31
N LYS A 5 38.16 35.05 3.95
CA LYS A 5 36.84 34.85 4.52
C LYS A 5 36.37 33.50 3.99
N GLU A 6 36.54 32.45 4.79
CA GLU A 6 35.80 31.20 4.60
C GLU A 6 34.32 31.56 4.47
N SER A 7 33.80 31.50 3.25
CA SER A 7 32.37 31.60 3.01
C SER A 7 31.73 30.44 3.76
N LYS A 8 31.01 30.73 4.85
CA LYS A 8 30.18 29.72 5.53
C LYS A 8 29.24 29.12 4.49
N VAL A 9 29.57 27.91 4.03
CA VAL A 9 28.72 27.13 3.14
C VAL A 9 27.45 26.81 3.93
N SER A 10 26.36 27.52 3.60
CA SER A 10 25.04 27.23 4.15
C SER A 10 24.47 26.03 3.40
N PHE A 11 24.39 24.87 4.05
CA PHE A 11 23.77 23.69 3.49
C PHE A 11 22.25 23.78 3.62
N ASN A 12 21.54 23.49 2.53
CA ASN A 12 20.10 23.30 2.59
C ASN A 12 19.79 21.88 3.08
N LEU A 13 19.42 21.74 4.35
CA LEU A 13 19.07 20.45 4.97
C LEU A 13 17.69 20.01 4.50
N LYS A 14 17.65 19.12 3.50
CA LYS A 14 16.42 18.50 3.00
C LYS A 14 16.68 17.11 2.45
N THR A 15 15.65 16.28 2.42
CA THR A 15 15.66 15.03 1.65
C THR A 15 15.58 15.33 0.14
N PRO A 16 16.02 14.40 -0.73
CA PRO A 16 15.77 14.49 -2.16
C PRO A 16 14.27 14.67 -2.47
N LYS A 17 13.95 15.40 -3.54
CA LYS A 17 12.56 15.67 -3.93
C LYS A 17 11.79 14.35 -4.13
N GLY A 18 10.60 14.26 -3.53
CA GLY A 18 9.74 13.09 -3.62
C GLY A 18 10.22 11.90 -2.77
N THR A 19 11.08 12.14 -1.78
CA THR A 19 11.51 11.16 -0.77
C THR A 19 11.23 11.70 0.62
N LYS A 20 11.03 10.83 1.61
CA LYS A 20 10.73 11.22 3.00
C LYS A 20 11.37 10.28 4.01
N ASP A 21 11.67 10.83 5.16
CA ASP A 21 12.05 10.05 6.34
C ASP A 21 10.79 9.54 7.05
N TRP A 22 10.85 8.31 7.55
CA TRP A 22 9.78 7.71 8.34
C TRP A 22 10.19 7.72 9.82
N SER A 23 9.35 8.25 10.70
CA SER A 23 9.65 8.35 12.14
C SER A 23 8.38 8.33 12.99
N GLY A 24 8.54 8.03 14.29
CA GLY A 24 7.44 8.05 15.26
C GLY A 24 6.28 7.13 14.89
N SER A 25 5.05 7.63 15.08
CA SER A 25 3.81 6.90 14.76
C SER A 25 3.72 6.49 13.29
N ASP A 26 4.31 7.27 12.37
CA ASP A 26 4.25 6.99 10.94
C ASP A 26 5.07 5.76 10.58
N ALA A 27 6.26 5.60 11.19
CA ALA A 27 7.06 4.40 11.01
C ALA A 27 6.34 3.16 11.57
N LEU A 28 5.73 3.28 12.76
CA LEU A 28 5.01 2.16 13.37
C LEU A 28 3.78 1.73 12.58
N LEU A 29 2.98 2.69 12.09
CA LEU A 29 1.82 2.38 11.26
C LEU A 29 2.26 1.69 9.95
N ARG A 30 3.36 2.16 9.34
CA ARG A 30 3.93 1.50 8.16
C ARG A 30 4.39 0.08 8.47
N ASP A 31 5.06 -0.14 9.58
CA ASP A 31 5.57 -1.47 9.96
C ASP A 31 4.42 -2.44 10.31
N ARG A 32 3.31 -1.93 10.88
CA ARG A 32 2.06 -2.69 11.03
C ARG A 32 1.47 -3.07 9.67
N ILE A 33 1.37 -2.14 8.73
CA ILE A 33 0.89 -2.41 7.37
C ILE A 33 1.75 -3.51 6.71
N PHE A 34 3.08 -3.41 6.81
CA PHE A 34 3.97 -4.45 6.27
C PHE A 34 3.75 -5.81 6.93
N SER A 35 3.61 -5.85 8.25
CA SER A 35 3.41 -7.09 8.98
C SER A 35 2.09 -7.76 8.58
N THR A 36 0.99 -7.00 8.55
CA THR A 36 -0.33 -7.49 8.10
C THR A 36 -0.26 -8.04 6.68
N ILE A 37 0.33 -7.30 5.74
CA ILE A 37 0.46 -7.76 4.35
C ILE A 37 1.31 -9.04 4.27
N ALA A 38 2.46 -9.05 4.96
CA ALA A 38 3.37 -10.20 4.94
C ALA A 38 2.73 -11.46 5.56
N ASP A 39 1.89 -11.31 6.57
CA ASP A 39 1.21 -12.43 7.22
C ASP A 39 0.13 -13.04 6.33
N VAL A 40 -0.61 -12.22 5.57
CA VAL A 40 -1.51 -12.72 4.51
C VAL A 40 -0.70 -13.44 3.42
N PHE A 41 0.42 -12.88 2.97
CA PHE A 41 1.27 -13.53 1.97
C PHE A 41 1.79 -14.90 2.43
N LYS A 42 2.23 -15.02 3.69
CA LYS A 42 2.67 -16.30 4.26
C LYS A 42 1.52 -17.29 4.41
N ARG A 43 0.31 -16.82 4.75
CA ARG A 43 -0.91 -17.65 4.83
C ARG A 43 -1.20 -18.33 3.49
N HIS A 44 -0.91 -17.66 2.39
CA HIS A 44 -1.02 -18.18 1.02
C HIS A 44 0.25 -18.92 0.52
N GLY A 45 1.17 -19.25 1.43
CA GLY A 45 2.38 -20.02 1.11
C GLY A 45 3.44 -19.23 0.32
N GLY A 46 3.36 -17.90 0.30
CA GLY A 46 4.36 -17.07 -0.35
C GLY A 46 5.71 -17.15 0.35
N THR A 47 6.79 -17.34 -0.42
CA THR A 47 8.16 -17.28 0.08
C THR A 47 8.78 -15.92 -0.16
N ALA A 48 9.50 -15.37 0.82
CA ALA A 48 10.20 -14.10 0.63
C ALA A 48 11.29 -14.21 -0.44
N LEU A 49 11.34 -13.24 -1.35
CA LEU A 49 12.45 -13.00 -2.26
C LEU A 49 12.95 -11.57 -2.04
N ASP A 50 14.26 -11.37 -2.12
CA ASP A 50 14.86 -10.05 -2.21
C ASP A 50 15.84 -9.98 -3.38
N THR A 51 15.93 -8.82 -4.02
CA THR A 51 16.82 -8.56 -5.15
C THR A 51 17.62 -7.29 -4.88
N PRO A 52 18.77 -7.09 -5.54
CA PRO A 52 19.50 -5.83 -5.48
C PRO A 52 18.61 -4.62 -5.81
N VAL A 53 18.94 -3.47 -5.22
CA VAL A 53 18.19 -2.21 -5.43
C VAL A 53 18.39 -1.63 -6.83
N PHE A 54 19.50 -1.97 -7.47
CA PHE A 54 19.81 -1.64 -8.86
C PHE A 54 19.98 -2.92 -9.69
N GLU A 55 19.60 -2.84 -10.95
CA GLU A 55 19.79 -3.89 -11.95
C GLU A 55 20.68 -3.32 -13.07
N LEU A 56 21.25 -4.19 -13.91
CA LEU A 56 21.89 -3.74 -15.15
C LEU A 56 20.86 -2.94 -15.96
N ARG A 57 21.25 -1.80 -16.53
CA ARG A 57 20.32 -0.91 -17.26
C ARG A 57 19.58 -1.64 -18.38
N GLU A 58 20.27 -2.57 -19.05
CA GLU A 58 19.69 -3.38 -20.13
C GLU A 58 18.55 -4.31 -19.67
N ILE A 59 18.54 -4.73 -18.39
CA ILE A 59 17.46 -5.54 -17.82
C ILE A 59 16.15 -4.74 -17.78
N LEU A 60 16.26 -3.44 -17.50
CA LEU A 60 15.11 -2.55 -17.34
C LEU A 60 14.69 -1.88 -18.67
N ALA A 61 15.59 -1.82 -19.65
CA ALA A 61 15.36 -1.13 -20.92
C ALA A 61 14.23 -1.80 -21.74
N GLY A 62 13.29 -0.98 -22.22
CA GLY A 62 12.22 -1.42 -23.14
C GLY A 62 11.14 -2.30 -22.50
N LYS A 63 11.10 -2.42 -21.17
CA LYS A 63 10.08 -3.23 -20.45
C LYS A 63 8.84 -2.43 -20.04
N TYR A 64 8.95 -1.10 -20.01
CA TYR A 64 7.93 -0.22 -19.42
C TYR A 64 7.31 0.76 -20.41
N GLY A 65 7.46 0.54 -21.72
CA GLY A 65 6.93 1.45 -22.74
C GLY A 65 7.38 2.90 -22.53
N GLU A 66 6.43 3.84 -22.54
CA GLU A 66 6.68 5.27 -22.32
C GLU A 66 7.28 5.60 -20.94
N ASP A 67 6.99 4.78 -19.93
CA ASP A 67 7.46 4.98 -18.55
C ASP A 67 8.96 4.70 -18.37
N SER A 68 9.62 4.07 -19.36
CA SER A 68 11.06 3.81 -19.33
C SER A 68 11.90 5.09 -19.15
N LYS A 69 11.37 6.25 -19.55
CA LYS A 69 12.01 7.57 -19.39
C LYS A 69 12.11 8.03 -17.93
N LEU A 70 11.37 7.39 -17.03
CA LEU A 70 11.27 7.76 -15.62
C LEU A 70 12.24 6.96 -14.74
N ILE A 71 13.12 6.15 -15.31
CA ILE A 71 14.11 5.35 -14.56
C ILE A 71 15.23 6.26 -14.03
N TYR A 72 15.75 5.94 -12.84
CA TYR A 72 16.94 6.54 -12.27
C TYR A 72 18.19 5.76 -12.70
N ASP A 73 19.06 6.40 -13.48
CA ASP A 73 20.36 5.83 -13.84
C ASP A 73 21.44 6.20 -12.82
N LEU A 74 22.35 5.28 -12.54
CA LEU A 74 23.55 5.55 -11.75
C LEU A 74 24.59 6.26 -12.61
N GLN A 75 25.47 7.02 -11.96
CA GLN A 75 26.60 7.65 -12.65
C GLN A 75 27.55 6.57 -13.18
N ASP A 76 28.02 6.74 -14.42
CA ASP A 76 29.11 5.92 -14.95
C ASP A 76 30.42 6.26 -14.21
N GLN A 77 30.97 5.26 -13.54
CA GLN A 77 32.22 5.34 -12.80
C GLN A 77 33.27 4.35 -13.33
N GLY A 78 33.13 3.89 -14.58
CA GLY A 78 34.05 2.97 -15.25
C GLY A 78 33.74 1.48 -15.06
N GLY A 79 32.51 1.14 -14.66
CA GLY A 79 32.03 -0.22 -14.42
C GLY A 79 30.77 -0.56 -15.21
N GLU A 80 29.99 -1.50 -14.69
CA GLU A 80 28.69 -1.87 -15.27
C GLU A 80 27.69 -0.71 -15.19
N ILE A 81 26.92 -0.52 -16.26
CA ILE A 81 25.91 0.54 -16.32
C ILE A 81 24.63 0.04 -15.67
N CYS A 82 24.32 0.60 -14.51
CA CYS A 82 23.20 0.18 -13.67
C CYS A 82 22.14 1.27 -13.53
N SER A 83 20.92 0.84 -13.21
CA SER A 83 19.78 1.71 -12.95
C SER A 83 19.00 1.19 -11.74
N LEU A 84 18.39 2.09 -10.97
CA LEU A 84 17.53 1.69 -9.86
C LEU A 84 16.28 0.98 -10.39
N ARG A 85 15.83 -0.06 -9.69
CA ARG A 85 14.63 -0.82 -10.06
C ARG A 85 13.38 0.07 -10.06
N TYR A 86 12.61 -0.02 -11.14
CA TYR A 86 11.36 0.73 -11.34
C TYR A 86 10.14 0.05 -10.69
N ASP A 87 10.16 -1.28 -10.69
CA ASP A 87 9.21 -2.17 -10.01
C ASP A 87 9.94 -3.40 -9.40
N LEU A 88 9.19 -4.36 -8.85
CA LEU A 88 9.71 -5.64 -8.36
C LEU A 88 9.43 -6.81 -9.32
N THR A 89 8.53 -6.63 -10.30
CA THR A 89 8.13 -7.65 -11.28
C THR A 89 9.25 -7.98 -12.28
N VAL A 90 9.92 -6.97 -12.83
CA VAL A 90 11.02 -7.19 -13.78
C VAL A 90 12.23 -7.85 -13.10
N PRO A 91 12.67 -7.42 -11.90
CA PRO A 91 13.64 -8.17 -11.10
C PRO A 91 13.24 -9.62 -10.84
N PHE A 92 11.96 -9.90 -10.60
CA PHE A 92 11.49 -11.29 -10.40
C PHE A 92 11.58 -12.11 -11.69
N ALA A 93 11.14 -11.58 -12.83
CA ALA A 93 11.25 -12.27 -14.12
C ALA A 93 12.71 -12.57 -14.50
N ARG A 94 13.61 -11.62 -14.25
CA ARG A 94 15.07 -11.81 -14.41
C ARG A 94 15.60 -12.87 -13.45
N TRP A 95 15.04 -12.99 -12.24
CA TRP A 95 15.45 -14.01 -11.27
C TRP A 95 15.03 -15.41 -11.68
N LEU A 96 13.79 -15.58 -12.16
CA LEU A 96 13.34 -16.84 -12.74
C LEU A 96 14.20 -17.26 -13.93
N ALA A 97 14.55 -16.31 -14.82
CA ALA A 97 15.40 -16.57 -15.97
C ALA A 97 16.83 -17.00 -15.57
N MET A 98 17.40 -16.45 -14.49
CA MET A 98 18.69 -16.85 -13.94
C MET A 98 18.66 -18.19 -13.21
N ASN A 99 17.48 -18.65 -12.77
CA ASN A 99 17.30 -19.87 -11.99
C ASN A 99 16.34 -20.82 -12.74
N PRO A 100 16.74 -21.35 -13.91
CA PRO A 100 15.85 -22.07 -14.83
C PRO A 100 15.29 -23.39 -14.27
N ASP A 101 15.87 -23.92 -13.18
CA ASP A 101 15.36 -25.08 -12.47
C ASP A 101 14.09 -24.76 -11.65
N VAL A 102 13.86 -23.48 -11.34
CA VAL A 102 12.66 -23.01 -10.66
C VAL A 102 11.56 -22.76 -11.70
N ARG A 103 10.71 -23.76 -11.90
CA ARG A 103 9.59 -23.70 -12.85
C ARG A 103 8.25 -23.30 -12.22
N SER A 104 8.17 -23.34 -10.89
CA SER A 104 6.97 -22.99 -10.14
C SER A 104 7.38 -22.35 -8.80
N MET A 105 6.77 -21.21 -8.47
CA MET A 105 7.02 -20.49 -7.21
C MET A 105 5.85 -19.58 -6.86
N LYS A 106 5.50 -19.52 -5.57
CA LYS A 106 4.73 -18.42 -4.98
C LYS A 106 5.67 -17.57 -4.17
N ARG A 107 5.85 -16.30 -4.53
CA ARG A 107 6.77 -15.41 -3.82
C ARG A 107 6.09 -14.15 -3.34
N TYR A 108 6.65 -13.54 -2.32
CA TYR A 108 6.41 -12.15 -2.01
C TYR A 108 7.71 -11.35 -1.91
N HIS A 109 7.65 -10.07 -2.24
CA HIS A 109 8.77 -9.13 -2.15
C HIS A 109 8.27 -7.78 -1.62
N ILE A 110 8.79 -7.34 -0.48
CA ILE A 110 8.44 -6.05 0.12
C ILE A 110 9.68 -5.17 0.07
N ALA A 111 9.66 -4.17 -0.81
CA ALA A 111 10.85 -3.41 -1.12
C ALA A 111 10.53 -2.01 -1.68
N LYS A 112 11.52 -1.11 -1.56
CA LYS A 112 11.46 0.19 -2.21
C LYS A 112 11.71 0.09 -3.72
N VAL A 113 11.03 0.95 -4.46
CA VAL A 113 11.20 1.16 -5.90
C VAL A 113 11.32 2.66 -6.21
N TYR A 114 11.84 2.97 -7.39
CA TYR A 114 12.30 4.31 -7.73
C TYR A 114 11.75 4.77 -9.08
N ARG A 115 10.99 5.87 -9.07
CA ARG A 115 10.38 6.44 -10.28
C ARG A 115 10.57 7.95 -10.30
N ARG A 116 11.07 8.52 -11.39
CA ARG A 116 11.25 9.97 -11.57
C ARG A 116 9.96 10.72 -11.87
N ASP A 117 8.85 10.25 -11.31
CA ASP A 117 7.53 10.81 -11.52
C ASP A 117 7.40 12.21 -10.88
N GLN A 118 6.38 12.98 -11.27
CA GLN A 118 6.04 14.24 -10.61
C GLN A 118 5.33 13.95 -9.27
N PRO A 119 5.93 14.28 -8.13
CA PRO A 119 5.38 13.91 -6.83
C PRO A 119 4.11 14.68 -6.47
N ALA A 120 3.26 14.01 -5.69
CA ALA A 120 2.15 14.55 -4.93
C ALA A 120 2.20 13.89 -3.54
N VAL A 121 3.10 14.37 -2.69
CA VAL A 121 3.56 13.67 -1.48
C VAL A 121 2.41 13.42 -0.49
N SER A 122 1.53 14.40 -0.28
CA SER A 122 0.36 14.25 0.60
C SER A 122 -0.62 13.18 0.11
N LYS A 123 -0.59 12.87 -1.19
CA LYS A 123 -1.43 11.87 -1.86
C LYS A 123 -0.71 10.53 -2.04
N GLY A 124 0.47 10.36 -1.44
CA GLY A 124 1.25 9.12 -1.52
C GLY A 124 1.95 8.89 -2.86
N ARG A 125 2.01 9.88 -3.75
CA ARG A 125 2.77 9.80 -5.00
C ARG A 125 4.19 10.31 -4.77
N MET A 126 5.12 9.37 -4.63
CA MET A 126 6.52 9.62 -4.30
C MET A 126 7.44 9.24 -5.46
N ARG A 127 8.73 9.61 -5.35
CA ARG A 127 9.79 9.11 -6.23
C ARG A 127 10.52 7.90 -5.68
N GLU A 128 10.57 7.78 -4.36
CA GLU A 128 10.94 6.56 -3.64
C GLU A 128 9.73 6.13 -2.80
N PHE A 129 9.26 4.90 -2.97
CA PHE A 129 8.13 4.36 -2.22
C PHE A 129 8.21 2.84 -2.14
N TYR A 130 7.45 2.25 -1.23
CA TYR A 130 7.37 0.80 -1.09
C TYR A 130 6.31 0.19 -2.01
N GLN A 131 6.70 -0.92 -2.62
CA GLN A 131 5.80 -1.91 -3.19
C GLN A 131 5.83 -3.17 -2.32
N CYS A 132 4.67 -3.79 -2.14
CA CYS A 132 4.56 -5.15 -1.62
C CYS A 132 3.97 -6.01 -2.72
N ASP A 133 4.78 -6.87 -3.31
CA ASP A 133 4.38 -7.67 -4.45
C ASP A 133 4.19 -9.13 -4.04
N PHE A 134 3.14 -9.77 -4.54
CA PHE A 134 2.92 -11.21 -4.45
C PHE A 134 2.68 -11.78 -5.83
N ASP A 135 3.41 -12.84 -6.19
CA ASP A 135 3.36 -13.42 -7.52
C ASP A 135 3.37 -14.94 -7.47
N ILE A 136 2.59 -15.53 -8.36
CA ILE A 136 2.54 -16.96 -8.63
C ILE A 136 3.10 -17.17 -10.04
N ALA A 137 4.23 -17.85 -10.12
CA ALA A 137 4.86 -18.27 -11.36
C ALA A 137 4.70 -19.78 -11.54
N GLY A 138 4.35 -20.22 -12.74
CA GLY A 138 4.20 -21.63 -13.10
C GLY A 138 3.05 -21.89 -14.07
N THR A 139 2.99 -23.13 -14.57
CA THR A 139 1.88 -23.59 -15.41
C THR A 139 0.84 -24.28 -14.55
N PHE A 140 -0.39 -23.76 -14.55
CA PHE A 140 -1.51 -24.24 -13.75
C PHE A 140 -2.78 -24.22 -14.59
N ASP A 141 -3.86 -24.78 -14.03
CA ASP A 141 -5.18 -24.70 -14.64
C ASP A 141 -5.66 -23.24 -14.75
N PRO A 142 -6.43 -22.90 -15.79
CA PRO A 142 -6.83 -21.52 -16.08
C PRO A 142 -7.52 -20.85 -14.89
N MET A 143 -7.18 -19.59 -14.65
CA MET A 143 -7.81 -18.69 -13.67
C MET A 143 -7.71 -19.09 -12.19
N VAL A 144 -7.21 -20.27 -11.85
CA VAL A 144 -7.04 -20.69 -10.45
C VAL A 144 -6.07 -19.77 -9.69
N PRO A 145 -4.85 -19.49 -10.19
CA PRO A 145 -3.93 -18.59 -9.50
C PRO A 145 -4.42 -17.13 -9.53
N ASP A 146 -5.07 -16.72 -10.62
CA ASP A 146 -5.62 -15.38 -10.80
C ASP A 146 -6.69 -15.08 -9.74
N ALA A 147 -7.58 -16.04 -9.48
CA ALA A 147 -8.58 -15.95 -8.42
C ALA A 147 -7.95 -15.89 -7.03
N GLU A 148 -6.89 -16.67 -6.78
CA GLU A 148 -6.16 -16.63 -5.50
C GLU A 148 -5.51 -15.25 -5.26
N ILE A 149 -4.93 -14.62 -6.30
CA ILE A 149 -4.40 -13.26 -6.16
C ILE A 149 -5.48 -12.28 -5.72
N LEU A 150 -6.67 -12.34 -6.33
CA LEU A 150 -7.77 -11.45 -5.96
C LEU A 150 -8.30 -11.75 -4.54
N ARG A 151 -8.28 -13.01 -4.11
CA ARG A 151 -8.56 -13.38 -2.71
C ARG A 151 -7.53 -12.76 -1.75
N ILE A 152 -6.23 -12.83 -2.06
CA ILE A 152 -5.16 -12.20 -1.28
C ILE A 152 -5.38 -10.69 -1.18
N VAL A 153 -5.77 -10.05 -2.28
CA VAL A 153 -6.10 -8.62 -2.30
C VAL A 153 -7.19 -8.29 -1.30
N THR A 154 -8.31 -9.00 -1.35
CA THR A 154 -9.43 -8.82 -0.41
C THR A 154 -8.97 -9.04 1.04
N GLU A 155 -8.27 -10.13 1.34
CA GLU A 155 -7.78 -10.40 2.70
C GLU A 155 -6.87 -9.31 3.23
N VAL A 156 -5.93 -8.81 2.42
CA VAL A 156 -5.05 -7.71 2.83
C VAL A 156 -5.86 -6.48 3.22
N PHE A 157 -6.85 -6.07 2.44
CA PHE A 157 -7.62 -4.87 2.75
C PHE A 157 -8.55 -5.06 3.95
N GLU A 158 -9.17 -6.23 4.12
CA GLU A 158 -9.98 -6.52 5.31
C GLU A 158 -9.14 -6.57 6.59
N GLU A 159 -7.98 -7.22 6.57
CA GLU A 159 -7.05 -7.31 7.71
C GLU A 159 -6.42 -5.94 8.05
N LEU A 160 -6.35 -5.02 7.09
CA LEU A 160 -5.98 -3.63 7.33
C LEU A 160 -7.15 -2.78 7.88
N GLY A 161 -8.33 -3.36 8.13
CA GLY A 161 -9.49 -2.69 8.70
C GLY A 161 -10.23 -1.79 7.71
N TRP A 162 -10.15 -2.08 6.41
CA TRP A 162 -10.82 -1.24 5.41
C TRP A 162 -12.33 -1.46 5.37
N LYS A 163 -12.84 -2.58 5.92
CA LYS A 163 -14.26 -2.87 6.11
C LYS A 163 -15.05 -2.68 4.81
N GLY A 164 -14.55 -3.25 3.70
CA GLY A 164 -15.19 -3.12 2.39
C GLY A 164 -15.16 -1.73 1.72
N ARG A 165 -14.43 -0.74 2.26
CA ARG A 165 -14.32 0.62 1.69
C ARG A 165 -13.32 0.71 0.53
N TYR A 166 -13.41 -0.24 -0.41
CA TYR A 166 -12.63 -0.35 -1.65
C TYR A 166 -13.41 -1.17 -2.68
N ASN A 167 -13.00 -1.08 -3.94
CA ASN A 167 -13.55 -1.86 -5.04
C ASN A 167 -12.40 -2.37 -5.92
N ILE A 168 -12.49 -3.60 -6.40
CA ILE A 168 -11.48 -4.23 -7.26
C ILE A 168 -12.01 -4.21 -8.69
N LYS A 169 -11.49 -3.29 -9.49
CA LYS A 169 -11.76 -3.28 -10.93
C LYS A 169 -11.00 -4.43 -11.58
N ILE A 170 -11.66 -5.19 -12.44
CA ILE A 170 -11.04 -6.25 -13.23
C ILE A 170 -11.38 -6.05 -14.71
N ASN A 171 -10.46 -6.47 -15.60
CA ASN A 171 -10.67 -6.58 -17.04
C ASN A 171 -9.68 -7.60 -17.60
N HIS A 172 -9.70 -7.86 -18.91
CA HIS A 172 -8.83 -8.83 -19.56
C HIS A 172 -8.23 -8.29 -20.86
N ARG A 173 -6.92 -8.50 -21.07
CA ARG A 173 -6.19 -7.97 -22.23
C ARG A 173 -6.77 -8.47 -23.56
N LYS A 174 -7.11 -9.76 -23.64
CA LYS A 174 -7.75 -10.33 -24.86
C LYS A 174 -9.12 -9.69 -25.17
N ILE A 175 -9.87 -9.28 -24.14
CA ILE A 175 -11.16 -8.58 -24.33
C ILE A 175 -10.90 -7.20 -24.91
N LEU A 176 -9.94 -6.45 -24.35
CA LEU A 176 -9.56 -5.13 -24.88
C LEU A 176 -9.11 -5.20 -26.34
N ASP A 177 -8.17 -6.11 -26.65
CA ASP A 177 -7.62 -6.25 -28.00
C ASP A 177 -8.73 -6.68 -29.00
N GLY A 178 -9.57 -7.66 -28.64
CA GLY A 178 -10.70 -8.08 -29.47
C GLY A 178 -11.78 -7.00 -29.63
N LEU A 179 -12.08 -6.23 -28.58
CA LEU A 179 -13.01 -5.10 -28.62
C LEU A 179 -12.51 -4.02 -29.60
N PHE A 180 -11.22 -3.70 -29.57
CA PHE A 180 -10.64 -2.74 -30.49
C PHE A 180 -10.70 -3.21 -31.95
N GLU A 181 -10.40 -4.49 -32.20
CA GLU A 181 -10.55 -5.09 -33.52
C GLU A 181 -12.00 -5.01 -34.02
N VAL A 182 -12.96 -5.42 -33.18
CA VAL A 182 -14.40 -5.39 -33.50
C VAL A 182 -14.90 -3.96 -33.74
N CYS A 183 -14.40 -2.97 -33.00
CA CYS A 183 -14.74 -1.56 -33.22
C CYS A 183 -14.12 -1.00 -34.50
N GLY A 184 -13.12 -1.66 -35.09
CA GLY A 184 -12.43 -1.23 -36.31
C GLY A 184 -11.20 -0.37 -36.06
N VAL A 185 -10.52 -0.55 -34.92
CA VAL A 185 -9.24 0.12 -34.63
C VAL A 185 -8.13 -0.50 -35.49
N PRO A 186 -7.36 0.30 -36.24
CA PRO A 186 -6.20 -0.20 -36.98
C PRO A 186 -5.15 -0.84 -36.05
N ALA A 187 -4.51 -1.92 -36.49
CA ALA A 187 -3.58 -2.70 -35.67
C ALA A 187 -2.40 -1.86 -35.11
N ASP A 188 -1.89 -0.92 -35.90
CA ASP A 188 -0.82 0.01 -35.52
C ASP A 188 -1.26 1.05 -34.46
N LYS A 189 -2.58 1.22 -34.27
CA LYS A 189 -3.17 2.18 -33.32
C LYS A 189 -3.72 1.53 -32.05
N ILE A 190 -3.79 0.20 -31.95
CA ILE A 190 -4.35 -0.50 -30.78
C ILE A 190 -3.69 -0.02 -29.47
N ARG A 191 -2.36 0.05 -29.40
CA ARG A 191 -1.64 0.47 -28.19
C ARG A 191 -1.86 1.96 -27.86
N PRO A 192 -1.68 2.90 -28.80
CA PRO A 192 -2.06 4.29 -28.58
C PRO A 192 -3.50 4.46 -28.10
N ILE A 193 -4.47 3.77 -28.71
CA ILE A 193 -5.88 3.89 -28.33
C ILE A 193 -6.17 3.27 -26.97
N SER A 194 -5.59 2.11 -26.64
CA SER A 194 -5.62 1.54 -25.29
C SER A 194 -5.15 2.53 -24.22
N SER A 195 -4.08 3.28 -24.50
CA SER A 195 -3.57 4.34 -23.60
C SER A 195 -4.53 5.53 -23.46
N ALA A 196 -5.32 5.85 -24.50
CA ALA A 196 -6.38 6.85 -24.36
C ALA A 196 -7.56 6.34 -23.50
N VAL A 197 -7.99 5.09 -23.72
CA VAL A 197 -9.07 4.45 -22.93
C VAL A 197 -8.72 4.43 -21.44
N ASP A 198 -7.47 4.14 -21.09
CA ASP A 198 -7.01 4.14 -19.69
C ASP A 198 -7.26 5.47 -18.96
N LYS A 199 -7.31 6.58 -19.68
CA LYS A 199 -7.53 7.92 -19.12
C LYS A 199 -8.98 8.19 -18.74
N LEU A 200 -9.93 7.33 -19.09
CA LEU A 200 -11.34 7.44 -18.72
C LEU A 200 -11.57 7.42 -17.20
N ASP A 201 -10.60 6.92 -16.43
CA ASP A 201 -10.63 6.97 -14.97
C ASP A 201 -10.39 8.39 -14.40
N LYS A 202 -9.80 9.28 -15.20
CA LYS A 202 -9.36 10.64 -14.79
C LYS A 202 -9.93 11.75 -15.66
N MET A 203 -10.42 11.43 -16.86
CA MET A 203 -10.84 12.40 -17.88
C MET A 203 -12.24 12.06 -18.40
N PRO A 204 -13.07 13.08 -18.67
CA PRO A 204 -14.35 12.89 -19.34
C PRO A 204 -14.20 12.25 -20.72
N TRP A 205 -15.26 11.59 -21.20
CA TRP A 205 -15.28 10.96 -22.51
C TRP A 205 -14.95 11.94 -23.63
N GLU A 206 -15.44 13.18 -23.57
CA GLU A 206 -15.23 14.18 -24.60
C GLU A 206 -13.74 14.49 -24.82
N ASP A 207 -12.98 14.59 -23.73
CA ASP A 207 -11.54 14.84 -23.77
C ASP A 207 -10.77 13.61 -24.27
N VAL A 208 -11.18 12.41 -23.84
CA VAL A 208 -10.57 11.14 -24.29
C VAL A 208 -10.85 10.91 -25.78
N ARG A 209 -12.08 11.15 -26.23
CA ARG A 209 -12.48 11.07 -27.64
C ARG A 209 -11.66 12.04 -28.48
N LYS A 210 -11.47 13.27 -27.99
CA LYS A 210 -10.64 14.27 -28.66
C LYS A 210 -9.19 13.78 -28.81
N GLU A 211 -8.60 13.22 -27.77
CA GLU A 211 -7.26 12.62 -27.86
C GLU A 211 -7.20 11.49 -28.89
N MET A 212 -8.20 10.59 -28.91
CA MET A 212 -8.25 9.50 -29.89
C MET A 212 -8.34 10.00 -31.33
N VAL A 213 -9.17 11.00 -31.59
CA VAL A 213 -9.45 11.50 -32.95
C VAL A 213 -8.39 12.50 -33.39
N ASP A 214 -8.18 13.58 -32.63
CA ASP A 214 -7.37 14.71 -33.04
C ASP A 214 -5.87 14.43 -32.92
N GLU A 215 -5.45 13.72 -31.87
CA GLU A 215 -4.02 13.48 -31.59
C GLU A 215 -3.54 12.14 -32.12
N LYS A 216 -4.37 11.09 -32.03
CA LYS A 216 -4.02 9.71 -32.46
C LYS A 216 -4.60 9.35 -33.83
N GLY A 217 -5.37 10.25 -34.43
CA GLY A 217 -5.89 10.11 -35.80
C GLY A 217 -6.86 8.94 -35.97
N LEU A 218 -7.63 8.58 -34.94
CA LEU A 218 -8.67 7.57 -35.04
C LEU A 218 -9.93 8.16 -35.72
N ASP A 219 -10.64 7.34 -36.49
CA ASP A 219 -11.94 7.75 -37.02
C ASP A 219 -12.95 7.98 -35.88
N GLY A 220 -13.74 9.06 -35.97
CA GLY A 220 -14.68 9.45 -34.92
C GLY A 220 -15.76 8.39 -34.66
N ALA A 221 -16.24 7.71 -35.70
CA ALA A 221 -17.25 6.66 -35.53
C ALA A 221 -16.65 5.40 -34.90
N VAL A 222 -15.36 5.10 -35.16
CA VAL A 222 -14.64 4.05 -34.42
C VAL A 222 -14.53 4.41 -32.94
N ALA A 223 -14.18 5.66 -32.60
CA ALA A 223 -14.12 6.12 -31.21
C ALA A 223 -15.48 5.98 -30.51
N ASP A 224 -16.57 6.37 -31.17
CA ASP A 224 -17.92 6.28 -30.61
C ASP A 224 -18.36 4.82 -30.40
N ARG A 225 -17.94 3.89 -31.26
CA ARG A 225 -18.15 2.45 -31.05
C ARG A 225 -17.37 1.93 -29.85
N ILE A 226 -16.10 2.33 -29.67
CA ILE A 226 -15.32 1.96 -28.48
C ILE A 226 -16.06 2.42 -27.21
N TRP A 227 -16.59 3.64 -27.20
CA TRP A 227 -17.32 4.17 -26.05
C TRP A 227 -18.57 3.38 -25.70
N SER A 228 -19.28 2.82 -26.69
CA SER A 228 -20.44 1.95 -26.45
C SER A 228 -20.11 0.73 -25.58
N TYR A 229 -18.85 0.31 -25.55
CA TYR A 229 -18.35 -0.74 -24.66
C TYR A 229 -17.61 -0.16 -23.44
N ALA A 230 -16.64 0.71 -23.64
CA ALA A 230 -15.73 1.17 -22.58
C ALA A 230 -16.44 1.88 -21.42
N GLN A 231 -17.63 2.44 -21.63
CA GLN A 231 -18.42 3.04 -20.54
C GLN A 231 -19.09 2.01 -19.61
N LYS A 232 -19.17 0.74 -20.02
CA LYS A 232 -19.86 -0.33 -19.29
C LYS A 232 -19.00 -0.84 -18.14
N LYS A 233 -19.62 -0.95 -16.97
CA LYS A 233 -19.07 -1.57 -15.76
C LYS A 233 -20.19 -2.28 -14.99
N GLY A 234 -19.86 -3.36 -14.30
CA GLY A 234 -20.84 -4.20 -13.60
C GLY A 234 -20.21 -5.45 -13.00
N GLY A 235 -21.04 -6.41 -12.61
CA GLY A 235 -20.64 -7.74 -12.15
C GLY A 235 -20.94 -8.82 -13.20
N ARG A 236 -21.52 -9.94 -12.75
CA ARG A 236 -21.89 -11.08 -13.60
C ARG A 236 -22.85 -10.69 -14.71
N GLU A 237 -23.78 -9.78 -14.43
CA GLU A 237 -24.78 -9.33 -15.39
C GLU A 237 -24.17 -8.64 -16.62
N LEU A 238 -23.05 -7.91 -16.43
CA LEU A 238 -22.32 -7.33 -17.54
C LEU A 238 -21.65 -8.43 -18.36
N LEU A 239 -21.01 -9.40 -17.70
CA LEU A 239 -20.35 -10.53 -18.38
C LEU A 239 -21.36 -11.31 -19.23
N ASP A 240 -22.53 -11.64 -18.68
CA ASP A 240 -23.58 -12.37 -19.40
C ASP A 240 -24.06 -11.59 -20.63
N GLY A 241 -24.24 -10.27 -20.48
CA GLY A 241 -24.58 -9.40 -21.59
C GLY A 241 -23.50 -9.35 -22.69
N LEU A 242 -22.22 -9.41 -22.34
CA LEU A 242 -21.11 -9.46 -23.30
C LEU A 242 -20.96 -10.83 -23.97
N LEU A 243 -21.25 -11.92 -23.25
CA LEU A 243 -21.29 -13.27 -23.81
C LEU A 243 -22.46 -13.46 -24.81
N ALA A 244 -23.54 -12.70 -24.64
CA ALA A 244 -24.65 -12.66 -25.59
C ALA A 244 -24.41 -11.73 -26.81
N ASP A 245 -23.35 -10.92 -26.80
CA ASP A 245 -23.01 -10.03 -27.91
C ASP A 245 -22.30 -10.84 -29.02
N GLU A 246 -23.05 -11.20 -30.07
CA GLU A 246 -22.55 -11.97 -31.22
C GLU A 246 -21.40 -11.25 -31.95
N THR A 247 -21.39 -9.91 -31.94
CA THR A 247 -20.36 -9.12 -32.62
C THR A 247 -19.04 -9.23 -31.88
N LEU A 248 -19.09 -9.16 -30.55
CA LEU A 248 -17.91 -9.32 -29.70
C LEU A 248 -17.44 -10.78 -29.67
N THR A 249 -18.36 -11.74 -29.50
CA THR A 249 -18.03 -13.16 -29.37
C THR A 249 -17.61 -13.84 -30.69
N ALA A 250 -17.91 -13.24 -31.83
CA ALA A 250 -17.33 -13.66 -33.11
C ALA A 250 -15.80 -13.43 -33.17
N ASN A 251 -15.25 -12.52 -32.35
CA ASN A 251 -13.82 -12.35 -32.23
C ASN A 251 -13.23 -13.40 -31.27
N PRO A 252 -12.27 -14.23 -31.71
CA PRO A 252 -11.75 -15.35 -30.90
C PRO A 252 -10.99 -14.88 -29.65
N ASN A 253 -10.30 -13.74 -29.72
CA ASN A 253 -9.60 -13.19 -28.55
C ASN A 253 -10.61 -12.69 -27.51
N ALA A 254 -11.62 -11.93 -27.94
CA ALA A 254 -12.65 -11.43 -27.05
C ALA A 254 -13.42 -12.60 -26.40
N LYS A 255 -13.82 -13.60 -27.17
CA LYS A 255 -14.50 -14.79 -26.64
C LYS A 255 -13.66 -15.53 -25.61
N ALA A 256 -12.39 -15.81 -25.91
CA ALA A 256 -11.49 -16.47 -24.98
C ALA A 256 -11.30 -15.66 -23.68
N GLY A 257 -11.18 -14.34 -23.79
CA GLY A 257 -11.11 -13.48 -22.62
C GLY A 257 -12.40 -13.47 -21.80
N LEU A 258 -13.57 -13.48 -22.43
CA LEU A 258 -14.85 -13.56 -21.72
C LEU A 258 -15.04 -14.91 -21.02
N ASP A 259 -14.58 -16.00 -21.63
CA ASP A 259 -14.60 -17.34 -21.01
C ASP A 259 -13.67 -17.41 -19.79
N ASP A 260 -12.46 -16.84 -19.90
CA ASP A 260 -11.53 -16.68 -18.77
C ASP A 260 -12.20 -15.87 -17.63
N MET A 261 -12.93 -14.79 -17.95
CA MET A 261 -13.63 -13.97 -16.96
C MET A 261 -14.82 -14.69 -16.31
N ALA A 262 -15.54 -15.53 -17.05
CA ALA A 262 -16.62 -16.37 -16.50
C ALA A 262 -16.08 -17.36 -15.46
N LEU A 263 -15.02 -18.07 -15.82
CA LEU A 263 -14.36 -19.00 -14.91
C LEU A 263 -13.80 -18.31 -13.67
N LEU A 264 -13.18 -17.14 -13.86
CA LEU A 264 -12.69 -16.32 -12.75
C LEU A 264 -13.81 -15.93 -11.78
N MET A 265 -14.95 -15.44 -12.28
CA MET A 265 -16.06 -15.04 -11.42
C MET A 265 -16.65 -16.22 -10.64
N ASP A 266 -16.70 -17.43 -11.22
CA ASP A 266 -17.09 -18.66 -10.51
C ASP A 266 -16.15 -18.97 -9.33
N TYR A 267 -14.84 -18.84 -9.55
CA TYR A 267 -13.84 -19.08 -8.50
C TYR A 267 -13.86 -17.99 -7.42
N LEU A 268 -14.11 -16.73 -7.78
CA LEU A 268 -14.24 -15.63 -6.82
C LEU A 268 -15.52 -15.77 -5.98
N GLU A 269 -16.59 -16.34 -6.54
CA GLU A 269 -17.79 -16.71 -5.80
C GLU A 269 -17.47 -17.83 -4.78
N ALA A 270 -16.74 -18.86 -5.19
CA ALA A 270 -16.30 -19.93 -4.31
C ALA A 270 -15.37 -19.43 -3.17
N PHE A 271 -14.55 -18.42 -3.44
CA PHE A 271 -13.73 -17.74 -2.43
C PHE A 271 -14.48 -16.69 -1.61
N GLY A 272 -15.77 -16.43 -1.90
CA GLY A 272 -16.59 -15.47 -1.18
C GLY A 272 -16.09 -14.03 -1.28
N VAL A 273 -15.54 -13.65 -2.44
CA VAL A 273 -14.98 -12.30 -2.69
C VAL A 273 -15.53 -11.63 -3.95
N LEU A 274 -16.50 -12.25 -4.62
CA LEU A 274 -17.11 -11.72 -5.86
C LEU A 274 -17.82 -10.38 -5.64
N ASP A 275 -18.34 -10.11 -4.44
CA ASP A 275 -19.00 -8.86 -4.06
C ASP A 275 -18.09 -7.63 -4.12
N ARG A 276 -16.76 -7.84 -4.10
CA ARG A 276 -15.73 -6.79 -4.20
C ARG A 276 -15.30 -6.48 -5.63
N ILE A 277 -15.84 -7.20 -6.60
CA ILE A 277 -15.38 -7.17 -7.98
C ILE A 277 -16.26 -6.27 -8.83
N SER A 278 -15.62 -5.44 -9.63
CA SER A 278 -16.25 -4.64 -10.68
C SER A 278 -15.58 -4.95 -12.01
N PHE A 279 -16.25 -5.68 -12.89
CA PHE A 279 -15.83 -5.82 -14.27
C PHE A 279 -16.00 -4.47 -14.98
N ASP A 280 -14.89 -3.85 -15.40
CA ASP A 280 -14.86 -2.48 -15.91
C ASP A 280 -14.10 -2.43 -17.24
N LEU A 281 -14.82 -2.22 -18.35
CA LEU A 281 -14.24 -2.22 -19.69
C LEU A 281 -13.36 -0.98 -19.97
N SER A 282 -13.42 0.04 -19.12
CA SER A 282 -12.52 1.19 -19.20
C SER A 282 -11.13 0.89 -18.63
N LEU A 283 -10.98 -0.16 -17.82
CA LEU A 283 -9.69 -0.56 -17.26
C LEU A 283 -8.81 -1.12 -18.38
N ALA A 284 -7.98 -0.25 -18.97
CA ALA A 284 -6.98 -0.60 -19.97
C ALA A 284 -5.55 -0.39 -19.44
N ARG A 285 -5.43 -0.20 -18.12
CA ARG A 285 -4.20 0.10 -17.41
C ARG A 285 -3.24 -1.07 -17.44
N GLY A 286 -1.98 -0.79 -17.71
CA GLY A 286 -0.96 -1.79 -17.54
C GLY A 286 0.35 -1.46 -18.22
N LEU A 287 1.43 -1.96 -17.64
CA LEU A 287 2.70 -2.06 -18.34
C LEU A 287 2.49 -3.01 -19.53
N ASP A 288 3.20 -2.76 -20.63
CA ASP A 288 2.98 -3.45 -21.92
C ASP A 288 3.12 -4.99 -21.85
N TYR A 289 3.57 -5.53 -20.71
CA TYR A 289 3.79 -6.95 -20.49
C TYR A 289 2.56 -7.77 -20.07
N TYR A 290 1.41 -7.17 -19.73
CA TYR A 290 0.23 -7.99 -19.36
C TYR A 290 -0.39 -8.71 -20.56
N THR A 291 -0.77 -9.96 -20.36
CA THR A 291 -1.26 -10.90 -21.37
C THR A 291 -2.68 -11.42 -21.09
N GLY A 292 -3.13 -11.35 -19.83
CA GLY A 292 -4.41 -11.92 -19.39
C GLY A 292 -5.24 -10.93 -18.58
N VAL A 293 -5.75 -11.38 -17.44
CA VAL A 293 -6.49 -10.53 -16.50
C VAL A 293 -5.62 -9.36 -16.03
N ILE A 294 -6.25 -8.21 -15.84
CA ILE A 294 -5.69 -7.01 -15.23
C ILE A 294 -6.65 -6.52 -14.16
N TYR A 295 -6.10 -5.96 -13.08
CA TYR A 295 -6.91 -5.47 -11.98
C TYR A 295 -6.29 -4.28 -11.26
N GLU A 296 -7.18 -3.46 -10.72
CA GLU A 296 -6.83 -2.24 -10.01
C GLU A 296 -7.80 -2.02 -8.83
N VAL A 297 -7.22 -1.81 -7.65
CA VAL A 297 -7.99 -1.55 -6.44
C VAL A 297 -8.14 -0.06 -6.24
N VAL A 298 -9.39 0.39 -6.20
CA VAL A 298 -9.77 1.79 -6.08
C VAL A 298 -10.58 2.03 -4.81
N THR A 299 -10.61 3.29 -4.41
CA THR A 299 -11.22 3.78 -3.17
C THR A 299 -11.98 5.07 -3.50
N GLU A 300 -12.84 5.57 -2.61
CA GLU A 300 -13.50 6.87 -2.80
C GLU A 300 -12.50 8.01 -3.08
N GLY A 301 -11.30 7.95 -2.50
CA GLY A 301 -10.24 8.96 -2.70
C GLY A 301 -9.38 8.72 -3.95
N SER A 302 -9.58 7.64 -4.69
CA SER A 302 -8.72 7.30 -5.83
C SER A 302 -8.93 8.23 -7.02
N ALA A 303 -10.16 8.71 -7.24
CA ALA A 303 -10.49 9.65 -8.30
C ALA A 303 -10.16 11.11 -7.92
N PRO A 304 -9.93 12.01 -8.90
CA PRO A 304 -9.76 13.44 -8.64
C PRO A 304 -11.01 14.06 -8.00
N ALA A 305 -10.83 15.03 -7.11
CA ALA A 305 -11.94 15.82 -6.56
C ALA A 305 -12.55 16.78 -7.59
N VAL A 306 -11.73 17.22 -8.57
CA VAL A 306 -12.15 18.06 -9.69
C VAL A 306 -11.64 17.42 -10.97
N GLN A 307 -12.52 17.21 -11.95
CA GLN A 307 -12.15 16.61 -13.24
C GLN A 307 -11.22 17.55 -14.02
N LYS A 308 -10.17 16.98 -14.64
CA LYS A 308 -9.33 17.70 -15.61
C LYS A 308 -10.22 18.18 -16.76
N GLY A 309 -10.02 19.42 -17.21
CA GLY A 309 -10.80 20.02 -18.31
C GLY A 309 -11.99 20.88 -17.87
N SER A 310 -12.55 20.68 -16.67
CA SER A 310 -13.65 21.50 -16.12
C SER A 310 -13.28 22.99 -16.01
N ALA A 311 -14.29 23.88 -16.05
CA ALA A 311 -14.09 25.33 -15.87
C ALA A 311 -13.36 25.64 -14.54
N GLU A 312 -13.64 24.85 -13.50
CA GLU A 312 -12.99 24.91 -12.19
C GLU A 312 -11.53 24.44 -12.25
N ALA A 313 -11.21 23.34 -12.93
CA ALA A 313 -9.82 22.91 -13.16
C ALA A 313 -9.03 23.94 -13.99
N GLN A 314 -9.64 24.54 -15.01
CA GLN A 314 -9.01 25.59 -15.83
C GLN A 314 -8.75 26.87 -15.01
N ALA A 315 -9.63 27.21 -14.07
CA ALA A 315 -9.44 28.34 -13.16
C ALA A 315 -8.29 28.10 -12.15
N VAL A 316 -8.18 26.88 -11.60
CA VAL A 316 -7.08 26.49 -10.70
C VAL A 316 -5.74 26.47 -11.44
N GLN A 317 -5.69 25.96 -12.67
CA GLN A 317 -4.49 25.98 -13.52
C GLN A 317 -4.08 27.40 -13.94
N LYS A 318 -5.05 28.30 -14.22
CA LYS A 318 -4.79 29.72 -14.51
C LYS A 318 -4.28 30.50 -13.30
N LYS A 319 -4.79 30.23 -12.08
CA LYS A 319 -4.25 30.80 -10.84
C LYS A 319 -2.81 30.33 -10.59
N GLY A 320 -2.55 29.03 -10.71
CA GLY A 320 -1.18 28.48 -10.57
C GLY A 320 -0.19 29.03 -11.60
N LYS A 321 -0.63 29.34 -12.83
CA LYS A 321 0.22 30.01 -13.84
C LYS A 321 0.56 31.47 -13.51
N LYS A 322 -0.27 32.18 -12.74
CA LYS A 322 -0.02 33.58 -12.35
C LYS A 322 1.03 33.68 -11.24
N ASP A 323 1.11 32.70 -10.34
CA ASP A 323 2.15 32.57 -9.32
C ASP A 323 3.47 31.97 -9.84
N LYS A 324 3.41 31.19 -10.94
CA LYS A 324 4.56 30.56 -11.62
C LYS A 324 5.55 31.52 -12.29
N ALA A 325 5.30 32.83 -12.33
CA ALA A 325 6.27 33.78 -12.89
C ALA A 325 7.57 33.90 -12.05
N LYS A 326 7.69 33.21 -10.90
CA LYS A 326 8.89 33.23 -10.04
C LYS A 326 9.43 31.88 -9.54
N THR A 327 8.86 30.73 -9.89
CA THR A 327 9.40 29.42 -9.46
C THR A 327 9.26 28.35 -10.55
N LEU A 328 10.33 27.54 -10.68
CA LEU A 328 10.53 26.49 -11.68
C LEU A 328 9.38 25.47 -11.75
N GLU A 329 9.25 24.76 -12.88
CA GLU A 329 8.24 23.73 -13.21
C GLU A 329 8.23 22.48 -12.28
N ASP A 330 8.80 22.57 -11.09
CA ASP A 330 9.27 21.45 -10.28
C ASP A 330 8.70 21.48 -8.83
N ASP A 331 7.46 21.92 -8.64
CA ASP A 331 6.77 21.92 -7.32
C ASP A 331 5.95 20.63 -7.04
N ASP A 332 5.78 20.32 -5.75
CA ASP A 332 4.93 19.24 -5.23
C ASP A 332 3.45 19.51 -5.53
N ARG A 333 2.75 18.54 -6.14
CA ARG A 333 1.36 18.70 -6.60
C ARG A 333 0.32 18.23 -5.58
N SER A 334 0.72 18.08 -4.32
CA SER A 334 -0.16 17.73 -3.19
C SER A 334 -1.48 18.52 -3.16
N ASN A 335 -1.46 19.82 -3.47
CA ASN A 335 -2.65 20.70 -3.44
C ASN A 335 -3.45 20.73 -4.75
N ASP A 336 -3.07 19.96 -5.76
CA ASP A 336 -3.75 19.96 -7.06
C ASP A 336 -5.06 19.15 -6.98
N PRO A 337 -6.24 19.78 -7.05
CA PRO A 337 -7.53 19.07 -6.91
C PRO A 337 -7.83 18.16 -8.11
N THR A 338 -7.06 18.29 -9.20
CA THR A 338 -7.17 17.43 -10.39
C THR A 338 -6.38 16.12 -10.27
N LEU A 339 -5.72 15.91 -9.13
CA LEU A 339 -5.08 14.65 -8.78
C LEU A 339 -5.89 13.91 -7.71
N GLY A 340 -6.33 12.70 -8.01
CA GLY A 340 -6.79 11.77 -6.99
C GLY A 340 -5.62 11.15 -6.24
N VAL A 341 -5.92 10.35 -5.22
CA VAL A 341 -4.90 9.54 -4.54
C VAL A 341 -4.35 8.48 -5.51
N GLY A 342 -5.18 7.96 -6.43
CA GLY A 342 -4.86 6.85 -7.32
C GLY A 342 -5.21 5.49 -6.70
N SER A 343 -4.92 4.41 -7.42
CA SER A 343 -5.20 3.03 -6.99
C SER A 343 -4.26 2.55 -5.90
N VAL A 344 -4.77 1.79 -4.94
CA VAL A 344 -4.01 1.33 -3.76
C VAL A 344 -3.29 0.00 -3.98
N ALA A 345 -3.75 -0.79 -4.95
CA ALA A 345 -3.07 -1.97 -5.44
C ALA A 345 -3.40 -2.17 -6.92
N ALA A 346 -2.53 -2.85 -7.66
CA ALA A 346 -2.77 -3.21 -9.06
C ALA A 346 -1.96 -4.45 -9.43
N GLY A 347 -2.38 -5.15 -10.48
CA GLY A 347 -1.67 -6.31 -10.97
C GLY A 347 -2.34 -6.93 -12.18
N GLY A 348 -1.89 -8.14 -12.51
CA GLY A 348 -2.43 -8.90 -13.63
C GLY A 348 -1.55 -10.07 -14.02
N ARG A 349 -1.94 -10.75 -15.10
CA ARG A 349 -1.24 -11.88 -15.70
C ARG A 349 -0.26 -11.44 -16.79
N TYR A 350 0.98 -11.93 -16.76
CA TYR A 350 2.09 -11.49 -17.62
C TYR A 350 2.96 -12.67 -18.11
N ASP A 351 2.40 -13.54 -18.94
CA ASP A 351 3.00 -14.86 -19.23
C ASP A 351 4.31 -14.81 -20.03
N ASN A 352 4.58 -13.70 -20.71
CA ASN A 352 5.69 -13.58 -21.65
C ASN A 352 6.94 -12.92 -21.06
N LEU A 353 6.87 -12.32 -19.86
CA LEU A 353 7.94 -11.46 -19.34
C LEU A 353 9.23 -12.23 -19.08
N VAL A 354 9.13 -13.43 -18.49
CA VAL A 354 10.28 -14.31 -18.23
C VAL A 354 10.97 -14.73 -19.53
N GLY A 355 10.17 -15.05 -20.56
CA GLY A 355 10.65 -15.45 -21.88
C GLY A 355 11.45 -14.35 -22.60
N MET A 356 11.28 -13.08 -22.20
CA MET A 356 12.11 -11.98 -22.71
C MET A 356 13.55 -11.99 -22.20
N PHE A 357 13.82 -12.66 -21.08
CA PHE A 357 15.17 -12.79 -20.49
C PHE A 357 15.80 -14.14 -20.81
N LEU A 358 14.99 -15.20 -20.83
CA LEU A 358 15.43 -16.54 -21.22
C LEU A 358 14.52 -17.05 -22.35
N PRO A 359 14.95 -16.95 -23.63
CA PRO A 359 14.17 -17.45 -24.74
C PRO A 359 13.79 -18.94 -24.53
N LYS A 360 12.54 -19.29 -24.82
CA LYS A 360 11.91 -20.60 -24.58
C LYS A 360 11.54 -20.93 -23.12
N ALA A 361 11.88 -20.08 -22.15
CA ALA A 361 11.28 -20.17 -20.82
C ALA A 361 9.86 -19.61 -20.86
N GLN A 362 8.88 -20.48 -21.10
CA GLN A 362 7.48 -20.16 -20.86
C GLN A 362 7.15 -20.47 -19.41
N ILE A 363 7.27 -19.45 -18.56
CA ILE A 363 6.86 -19.50 -17.16
C ILE A 363 5.74 -18.46 -17.01
N PRO A 364 4.47 -18.89 -17.12
CA PRO A 364 3.32 -18.02 -16.90
C PRO A 364 3.36 -17.42 -15.51
N CYS A 365 2.98 -16.16 -15.37
CA CYS A 365 2.99 -15.47 -14.09
C CYS A 365 1.73 -14.62 -13.92
N VAL A 366 1.23 -14.55 -12.69
CA VAL A 366 0.21 -13.60 -12.27
C VAL A 366 0.57 -13.06 -10.90
N GLY A 367 0.30 -11.78 -10.65
CA GLY A 367 0.65 -11.19 -9.37
C GLY A 367 0.03 -9.83 -9.12
N VAL A 368 0.24 -9.32 -7.91
CA VAL A 368 -0.30 -8.04 -7.46
C VAL A 368 0.77 -7.25 -6.72
N SER A 369 0.71 -5.93 -6.85
CA SER A 369 1.53 -4.98 -6.11
C SER A 369 0.64 -4.04 -5.29
N PHE A 370 0.92 -3.92 -3.99
CA PHE A 370 0.28 -2.96 -3.09
C PHE A 370 1.14 -1.70 -2.97
N GLY A 371 0.55 -0.54 -3.23
CA GLY A 371 1.18 0.77 -3.06
C GLY A 371 1.12 1.22 -1.61
N VAL A 372 2.09 0.80 -0.80
CA VAL A 372 2.06 0.98 0.66
C VAL A 372 1.99 2.44 1.09
N ASP A 373 2.73 3.33 0.45
CA ASP A 373 2.70 4.76 0.77
C ASP A 373 1.29 5.35 0.62
N ARG A 374 0.51 4.85 -0.33
CA ARG A 374 -0.87 5.27 -0.57
C ARG A 374 -1.83 4.68 0.45
N ILE A 375 -1.69 3.38 0.73
CA ILE A 375 -2.43 2.68 1.77
C ILE A 375 -2.21 3.37 3.11
N PHE A 376 -0.96 3.70 3.43
CA PHE A 376 -0.55 4.45 4.61
C PHE A 376 -1.28 5.79 4.70
N SER A 377 -1.20 6.64 3.66
CA SER A 377 -1.81 7.98 3.69
C SER A 377 -3.34 7.91 3.88
N ILE A 378 -4.02 6.97 3.22
CA ILE A 378 -5.47 6.79 3.36
C ILE A 378 -5.82 6.28 4.77
N THR A 379 -5.08 5.27 5.25
CA THR A 379 -5.31 4.66 6.56
C THR A 379 -5.08 5.68 7.68
N LYS A 380 -4.00 6.45 7.61
CA LYS A 380 -3.71 7.55 8.54
C LYS A 380 -4.82 8.61 8.55
N ALA A 381 -5.25 9.07 7.38
CA ALA A 381 -6.32 10.06 7.28
C ALA A 381 -7.69 9.54 7.77
N ARG A 382 -7.92 8.22 7.77
CA ARG A 382 -9.11 7.60 8.39
C ARG A 382 -8.98 7.58 9.91
N ILE A 383 -7.86 7.09 10.43
CA ILE A 383 -7.56 7.05 11.88
C ILE A 383 -7.71 8.45 12.50
N GLU A 384 -7.16 9.49 11.85
CA GLU A 384 -7.25 10.87 12.32
C GLU A 384 -8.70 11.41 12.36
N ARG A 385 -9.55 11.00 11.40
CA ARG A 385 -10.97 11.39 11.38
C ARG A 385 -11.81 10.64 12.41
N GLU A 386 -11.52 9.36 12.61
CA GLU A 386 -12.25 8.47 13.51
C GLU A 386 -11.83 8.67 14.99
N LYS A 387 -10.84 9.53 15.27
CA LYS A 387 -10.31 9.85 16.61
C LYS A 387 -9.96 8.62 17.46
N SER A 388 -9.58 7.52 16.83
CA SER A 388 -9.14 6.32 17.54
C SER A 388 -7.82 6.59 18.26
N ALA A 389 -7.89 6.80 19.58
CA ALA A 389 -6.76 7.20 20.42
C ALA A 389 -5.65 6.14 20.48
N GLU A 390 -6.00 4.86 20.34
CA GLU A 390 -5.04 3.74 20.37
C GLU A 390 -4.28 3.54 19.05
N ALA A 391 -4.82 4.02 17.93
CA ALA A 391 -4.21 3.85 16.60
C ALA A 391 -3.05 4.83 16.33
N LEU A 392 -2.84 5.83 17.19
CA LEU A 392 -1.84 6.90 17.03
C LEU A 392 -0.59 6.76 17.91
N ARG A 393 -0.40 5.60 18.58
CA ARG A 393 0.79 5.35 19.40
C ARG A 393 2.08 5.53 18.58
N SER A 394 3.04 6.26 19.17
CA SER A 394 4.36 6.49 18.59
C SER A 394 5.44 5.53 19.11
N SER A 395 5.07 4.60 20.01
CA SER A 395 5.92 3.55 20.54
C SER A 395 5.17 2.23 20.75
N GLU A 396 5.88 1.11 20.59
CA GLU A 396 5.39 -0.23 20.92
C GLU A 396 5.59 -0.63 22.39
N VAL A 397 6.09 0.27 23.24
CA VAL A 397 6.34 -0.02 24.67
C VAL A 397 5.05 -0.41 25.37
N ASP A 398 5.03 -1.60 25.96
CA ASP A 398 3.91 -2.18 26.71
C ASP A 398 3.87 -1.66 28.15
N ALA A 399 5.03 -1.45 28.78
CA ALA A 399 5.12 -1.06 30.18
C ALA A 399 6.16 0.04 30.46
N TYR A 400 5.80 1.06 31.23
CA TYR A 400 6.73 2.10 31.67
C TYR A 400 7.01 1.96 33.16
N VAL A 401 8.26 1.67 33.51
CA VAL A 401 8.71 1.46 34.88
C VAL A 401 9.02 2.80 35.53
N MET A 402 8.30 3.10 36.61
CA MET A 402 8.35 4.35 37.36
C MET A 402 8.70 4.10 38.81
N ALA A 403 9.23 5.11 39.48
CA ALA A 403 9.38 5.05 40.93
C ALA A 403 8.99 6.38 41.59
N PHE A 404 8.50 6.29 42.82
CA PHE A 404 8.29 7.45 43.69
C PHE A 404 8.68 7.10 45.12
N GLY A 405 8.91 8.12 45.95
CA GLY A 405 9.28 7.91 47.34
C GLY A 405 9.30 9.22 48.11
N GLY A 406 9.48 9.10 49.42
CA GLY A 406 9.40 10.21 50.37
C GLY A 406 10.74 10.92 50.60
N LYS A 407 10.95 11.32 51.87
CA LYS A 407 12.18 12.00 52.30
C LYS A 407 13.33 10.98 52.30
N GLY A 408 14.32 11.19 51.45
CA GLY A 408 15.45 10.27 51.25
C GLY A 408 15.40 9.48 49.93
N PHE A 409 14.32 9.60 49.15
CA PHE A 409 14.15 8.90 47.88
C PHE A 409 15.35 9.07 46.94
N THR A 410 15.98 7.95 46.58
CA THR A 410 17.17 7.92 45.71
C THR A 410 16.81 8.00 44.23
N GLY A 411 15.51 7.90 43.92
CA GLY A 411 15.05 7.64 42.57
C GLY A 411 14.97 6.15 42.25
N MET A 412 15.54 5.24 43.05
CA MET A 412 15.45 3.79 42.84
C MET A 412 15.89 3.35 41.42
N LEU A 413 16.96 3.97 40.89
CA LEU A 413 17.40 3.72 39.52
C LEU A 413 17.79 2.25 39.30
N LYS A 414 18.55 1.65 40.23
CA LYS A 414 19.00 0.26 40.13
C LYS A 414 17.81 -0.71 40.16
N GLU A 415 16.84 -0.43 41.00
CA GLU A 415 15.62 -1.21 41.16
C GLU A 415 14.76 -1.10 39.89
N ARG A 416 14.55 0.11 39.35
CA ARG A 416 13.87 0.29 38.05
C ARG A 416 14.57 -0.48 36.93
N MET A 417 15.91 -0.43 36.87
CA MET A 417 16.69 -1.19 35.89
C MET A 417 16.50 -2.70 36.05
N THR A 418 16.48 -3.20 37.29
CA THR A 418 16.27 -4.61 37.61
C THR A 418 14.87 -5.08 37.20
N VAL A 419 13.85 -4.28 37.50
CA VAL A 419 12.48 -4.54 37.06
C VAL A 419 12.38 -4.53 35.54
N CYS A 420 12.92 -3.51 34.88
CA CYS A 420 12.89 -3.41 33.42
C CYS A 420 13.63 -4.58 32.75
N GLN A 421 14.77 -5.01 33.30
CA GLN A 421 15.48 -6.21 32.87
C GLN A 421 14.60 -7.46 32.99
N SER A 422 13.87 -7.64 34.09
CA SER A 422 12.98 -8.80 34.26
C SER A 422 11.86 -8.83 33.21
N LEU A 423 11.31 -7.66 32.85
CA LEU A 423 10.32 -7.50 31.80
C LEU A 423 10.93 -7.83 30.43
N TRP A 424 12.12 -7.31 30.11
CA TRP A 424 12.82 -7.61 28.86
C TRP A 424 13.19 -9.09 28.73
N ASN A 425 13.65 -9.75 29.81
CA ASN A 425 13.94 -11.18 29.82
C ASN A 425 12.68 -12.03 29.55
N ALA A 426 11.51 -11.50 29.89
CA ALA A 426 10.24 -12.10 29.52
C ALA A 426 9.78 -11.74 28.11
N GLY A 427 10.42 -10.81 27.39
CA GLY A 427 9.98 -10.32 26.08
C GLY A 427 8.87 -9.27 26.14
N VAL A 428 8.66 -8.65 27.31
CA VAL A 428 7.79 -7.47 27.45
C VAL A 428 8.55 -6.24 26.98
N LYS A 429 7.92 -5.42 26.12
CA LYS A 429 8.50 -4.15 25.65
C LYS A 429 8.40 -3.12 26.78
N ALA A 430 9.49 -2.84 27.49
CA ALA A 430 9.48 -1.95 28.65
C ALA A 430 10.48 -0.79 28.55
N GLU A 431 10.17 0.34 29.17
CA GLU A 431 11.05 1.52 29.28
C GLU A 431 11.04 2.14 30.67
N PHE A 432 12.02 3.00 30.96
CA PHE A 432 12.10 3.81 32.18
C PHE A 432 12.86 5.11 31.92
N SER A 433 12.75 6.08 32.83
CA SER A 433 13.48 7.34 32.71
C SER A 433 14.98 7.17 33.00
N TYR A 434 15.84 7.66 32.11
CA TYR A 434 17.30 7.70 32.31
C TYR A 434 17.79 8.77 33.28
N LYS A 435 16.88 9.43 34.01
CA LYS A 435 17.26 10.28 35.13
C LYS A 435 17.44 9.43 36.39
N VAL A 436 18.42 9.79 37.22
CA VAL A 436 18.59 9.14 38.54
C VAL A 436 17.30 9.29 39.35
N LYS A 437 16.79 10.53 39.49
CA LYS A 437 15.62 10.86 40.30
C LYS A 437 14.56 11.64 39.50
N PRO A 438 13.79 10.97 38.61
CA PRO A 438 12.70 11.60 37.88
C PRO A 438 11.53 11.94 38.82
N LYS A 439 10.80 13.02 38.55
CA LYS A 439 9.56 13.34 39.29
C LYS A 439 8.42 12.47 38.77
N LEU A 440 7.55 11.97 39.65
CA LEU A 440 6.42 11.11 39.26
C LEU A 440 5.52 11.71 38.16
N PRO A 441 5.11 12.99 38.21
CA PRO A 441 4.32 13.58 37.12
C PRO A 441 5.06 13.62 35.77
N GLN A 442 6.39 13.73 35.77
CA GLN A 442 7.18 13.71 34.54
C GLN A 442 7.28 12.30 33.94
N GLN A 443 7.25 11.27 34.78
CA GLN A 443 7.22 9.88 34.33
C GLN A 443 5.87 9.55 33.69
N PHE A 444 4.75 9.91 34.34
CA PHE A 444 3.42 9.77 33.75
C PHE A 444 3.31 10.53 32.42
N LYS A 445 3.75 11.79 32.38
CA LYS A 445 3.77 12.56 31.13
C LYS A 445 4.59 11.86 30.03
N ALA A 446 5.74 11.28 30.36
CA ALA A 446 6.56 10.56 29.38
C ALA A 446 5.85 9.30 28.85
N ALA A 447 5.22 8.52 29.74
CA ALA A 447 4.44 7.34 29.36
C ALA A 447 3.21 7.69 28.51
N GLU A 448 2.48 8.75 28.88
CA GLU A 448 1.32 9.26 28.14
C GLU A 448 1.70 9.78 26.75
N GLN A 449 2.81 10.52 26.64
CA GLN A 449 3.27 11.10 25.37
C GLN A 449 3.52 10.06 24.27
N VAL A 450 3.93 8.85 24.64
CA VAL A 450 4.17 7.75 23.70
C VAL A 450 3.07 6.66 23.75
N GLY A 451 2.03 6.90 24.55
CA GLY A 451 0.84 6.04 24.64
C GLY A 451 1.09 4.66 25.25
N VAL A 452 1.95 4.56 26.28
CA VAL A 452 2.21 3.29 26.97
C VAL A 452 0.97 2.84 27.74
N PRO A 453 0.51 1.57 27.61
CA PRO A 453 -0.74 1.13 28.21
C PRO A 453 -0.63 0.84 29.71
N PHE A 454 0.55 0.43 30.21
CA PHE A 454 0.73 0.08 31.62
C PHE A 454 1.90 0.86 32.26
N ALA A 455 1.67 1.43 33.44
CA ALA A 455 2.71 1.94 34.31
C ALA A 455 3.02 0.91 35.41
N VAL A 456 4.30 0.61 35.59
CA VAL A 456 4.81 -0.27 36.65
C VAL A 456 5.47 0.61 37.71
N ILE A 457 4.81 0.79 38.85
CA ILE A 457 5.17 1.79 39.85
C ILE A 457 5.83 1.12 41.06
N LEU A 458 7.06 1.54 41.33
CA LEU A 458 7.87 1.12 42.47
C LEU A 458 7.74 2.16 43.60
N GLY A 459 7.28 1.71 44.77
CA GLY A 459 7.39 2.44 46.04
C GLY A 459 8.35 1.71 46.97
N GLU A 460 8.98 2.44 47.89
CA GLU A 460 10.02 1.91 48.79
C GLU A 460 9.47 0.78 49.67
N ASP A 461 8.29 0.97 50.28
CA ASP A 461 7.65 0.00 51.17
C ASP A 461 7.13 -1.22 50.41
N GLU A 462 6.48 -1.01 49.25
CA GLU A 462 5.94 -2.12 48.47
C GLU A 462 7.06 -2.98 47.89
N LEU A 463 8.15 -2.37 47.41
CA LEU A 463 9.29 -3.13 46.89
C LEU A 463 10.00 -3.91 48.00
N ALA A 464 10.13 -3.34 49.20
CA ALA A 464 10.66 -4.05 50.36
C ALA A 464 9.78 -5.26 50.75
N ALA A 465 8.47 -5.18 50.52
CA ALA A 465 7.53 -6.29 50.69
C ALA A 465 7.50 -7.27 49.49
N GLY A 466 8.38 -7.11 48.50
CA GLY A 466 8.43 -7.95 47.30
C GLY A 466 7.28 -7.70 46.32
N LYS A 467 6.67 -6.51 46.34
CA LYS A 467 5.50 -6.13 45.55
C LYS A 467 5.76 -4.89 44.69
N VAL A 468 4.89 -4.72 43.70
CA VAL A 468 4.93 -3.63 42.72
C VAL A 468 3.51 -3.35 42.26
N ARG A 469 3.23 -2.10 41.88
CA ARG A 469 1.90 -1.69 41.43
C ARG A 469 1.86 -1.61 39.91
N ILE A 470 0.88 -2.26 39.28
CA ILE A 470 0.57 -2.10 37.85
C ILE A 470 -0.63 -1.19 37.72
N LYS A 471 -0.50 -0.09 36.99
CA LYS A 471 -1.59 0.83 36.67
C LYS A 471 -1.85 0.82 35.17
N GLU A 472 -3.09 0.60 34.78
CA GLU A 472 -3.53 0.79 33.40
C GLU A 472 -3.75 2.27 33.12
N MET A 473 -3.16 2.75 32.03
CA MET A 473 -3.20 4.14 31.60
C MET A 473 -4.49 4.43 30.83
N GLY A 474 -5.11 5.59 31.10
CA GLY A 474 -6.29 6.06 30.37
C GLY A 474 -7.65 5.56 30.88
N LEU A 475 -7.71 4.79 31.97
CA LEU A 475 -8.98 4.38 32.59
C LEU A 475 -9.82 5.58 33.03
N GLU A 476 -11.15 5.49 32.91
CA GLU A 476 -12.09 6.52 33.36
C GLU A 476 -12.09 6.69 34.90
N ASP A 477 -12.52 7.87 35.35
CA ASP A 477 -12.64 8.14 36.78
C ASP A 477 -13.78 7.29 37.38
N GLY A 478 -13.50 6.59 38.49
CA GLY A 478 -14.41 5.62 39.10
C GLY A 478 -14.16 4.16 38.71
N HIS A 479 -13.26 3.87 37.77
CA HIS A 479 -12.87 2.49 37.46
C HIS A 479 -12.19 1.82 38.68
N PRO A 480 -12.53 0.57 39.04
CA PRO A 480 -11.99 -0.10 40.24
C PRO A 480 -10.46 -0.18 40.29
N GLU A 481 -9.82 -0.32 39.12
CA GLU A 481 -8.36 -0.41 38.99
C GLU A 481 -7.67 0.92 38.63
N LYS A 482 -8.37 2.07 38.74
CA LYS A 482 -7.83 3.39 38.36
C LYS A 482 -6.50 3.72 39.06
N GLU A 483 -6.35 3.31 40.31
CA GLU A 483 -5.13 3.52 41.10
C GLU A 483 -4.12 2.36 41.00
N GLY A 484 -4.37 1.42 40.10
CA GLY A 484 -3.53 0.26 39.86
C GLY A 484 -3.64 -0.82 40.95
N VAL A 485 -3.19 -2.01 40.58
CA VAL A 485 -3.26 -3.23 41.39
C VAL A 485 -1.88 -3.60 41.88
N LEU A 486 -1.78 -4.00 43.16
CA LEU A 486 -0.55 -4.54 43.74
C LEU A 486 -0.37 -6.00 43.32
N VAL A 487 0.81 -6.31 42.82
CA VAL A 487 1.20 -7.64 42.36
C VAL A 487 2.54 -8.03 42.96
N ASP A 488 2.75 -9.34 43.10
CA ASP A 488 4.05 -9.85 43.54
C ASP A 488 5.09 -9.61 42.45
N LEU A 489 6.27 -9.12 42.85
CA LEU A 489 7.34 -8.76 41.94
C LEU A 489 7.80 -9.95 41.07
N ALA A 490 7.75 -11.16 41.62
CA ALA A 490 8.07 -12.40 40.90
C ALA A 490 7.05 -12.72 39.79
N ALA A 491 5.79 -12.31 39.95
CA ALA A 491 4.72 -12.55 38.97
C ALA A 491 4.59 -11.42 37.93
N LEU A 492 5.20 -10.26 38.17
CA LEU A 492 5.10 -9.06 37.34
C LEU A 492 5.24 -9.34 35.83
N PRO A 493 6.25 -10.09 35.34
CA PRO A 493 6.39 -10.29 33.90
C PRO A 493 5.24 -11.09 33.27
N ALA A 494 4.71 -12.10 33.97
CA ALA A 494 3.58 -12.89 33.50
C ALA A 494 2.27 -12.10 33.52
N GLU A 495 2.08 -11.28 34.56
CA GLU A 495 0.92 -10.41 34.70
C GLU A 495 0.87 -9.35 33.59
N ILE A 496 1.98 -8.65 33.33
CA ILE A 496 2.03 -7.66 32.25
C ILE A 496 1.77 -8.31 30.89
N LYS A 497 2.33 -9.49 30.61
CA LYS A 497 2.02 -10.22 29.36
C LYS A 497 0.53 -10.50 29.21
N THR A 498 -0.10 -10.97 30.28
CA THR A 498 -1.52 -11.31 30.28
C THR A 498 -2.37 -10.05 30.04
N ARG A 499 -2.08 -8.96 30.74
CA ARG A 499 -2.79 -7.68 30.56
C ARG A 499 -2.61 -7.09 29.16
N VAL A 500 -1.38 -7.16 28.61
CA VAL A 500 -1.09 -6.74 27.23
C VAL A 500 -1.85 -7.59 26.22
N ALA A 501 -1.87 -8.91 26.40
CA ALA A 501 -2.60 -9.82 25.52
C ALA A 501 -4.11 -9.57 25.59
N ASN A 502 -4.68 -9.39 26.79
CA ASN A 502 -6.10 -9.11 26.98
C ASN A 502 -6.50 -7.78 26.34
N LYS A 503 -5.67 -6.73 26.50
CA LYS A 503 -5.92 -5.45 25.84
C LYS A 503 -5.89 -5.57 24.32
N ARG A 504 -4.93 -6.33 23.76
CA ARG A 504 -4.87 -6.60 22.31
C ARG A 504 -6.05 -7.47 21.81
N GLY A 505 -6.48 -8.48 22.58
CA GLY A 505 -7.54 -9.42 22.21
C GLY A 505 -8.97 -8.91 22.43
N GLY A 506 -9.18 -8.01 23.39
CA GLY A 506 -10.47 -7.35 23.64
C GLY A 506 -10.96 -6.54 22.45
N HIS A 507 -10.05 -5.99 21.64
CA HIS A 507 -10.38 -5.26 20.42
C HIS A 507 -11.00 -6.13 19.32
N ASN A 508 -10.53 -7.38 19.14
CA ASN A 508 -11.18 -8.31 18.20
C ASN A 508 -12.65 -8.55 18.60
N VAL A 509 -12.92 -8.67 19.90
CA VAL A 509 -14.29 -8.90 20.41
C VAL A 509 -15.14 -7.63 20.28
N GLN A 510 -14.58 -6.45 20.54
CA GLN A 510 -15.29 -5.17 20.41
C GLN A 510 -15.59 -4.83 18.94
N GLU A 511 -14.67 -5.11 18.02
CA GLU A 511 -14.91 -4.99 16.57
C GLU A 511 -15.98 -5.97 16.07
N ILE A 512 -15.99 -7.21 16.57
CA ILE A 512 -17.05 -8.19 16.28
C ILE A 512 -18.39 -7.74 16.88
N THR A 513 -18.39 -7.12 18.06
CA THR A 513 -19.61 -6.65 18.72
C THR A 513 -20.19 -5.43 18.01
N GLU A 514 -19.36 -4.48 17.59
CA GLU A 514 -19.77 -3.36 16.73
C GLU A 514 -20.30 -3.83 15.37
N GLN A 515 -19.72 -4.89 14.79
CA GLN A 515 -20.25 -5.52 13.58
C GLN A 515 -21.64 -6.14 13.80
N LEU A 516 -21.86 -6.81 14.94
CA LEU A 516 -23.14 -7.40 15.32
C LEU A 516 -24.21 -6.37 15.70
N GLU A 517 -23.81 -5.22 16.25
CA GLU A 517 -24.72 -4.12 16.57
C GLU A 517 -25.10 -3.34 15.31
N ALA A 518 -24.18 -3.13 14.37
CA ALA A 518 -24.49 -2.55 13.06
C ALA A 518 -25.47 -3.40 12.24
N THR A 519 -25.49 -4.73 12.42
CA THR A 519 -26.49 -5.60 11.77
C THR A 519 -27.87 -5.56 12.41
N LYS A 520 -28.00 -5.01 13.63
CA LYS A 520 -29.28 -4.95 14.36
C LYS A 520 -30.07 -3.65 14.13
N VAL A 521 -29.51 -2.69 13.40
CA VAL A 521 -30.18 -1.41 13.10
C VAL A 521 -30.92 -1.43 11.75
N GLU A 522 -30.79 -2.52 10.97
CA GLU A 522 -31.54 -2.73 9.71
C GLU A 522 -32.43 -3.99 9.74
N ALA A 523 -33.12 -4.23 10.86
CA ALA A 523 -34.16 -5.26 10.99
C ALA A 523 -35.54 -4.65 11.26
#